data_AF-A0A1F4XBE2-F1
#
_entry.id   AF-A0A1F4XBE2-F1
#
_cell.length_a   1.000
_cell.length_b   1.000
_cell.length_c   1.000
_cell.angle_alpha   90.00
_cell.angle_beta   90.00
_cell.angle_gamma   90.00
#
_symmetry.space_group_name_H-M   'P 1'
#
loop_
_entity.id
_entity.type
_entity.pdbx_description
1 polymer ?
#
loop_
_entity_poly.entity_id
_entity_poly.type
_entity_poly.pdbx_seq_one_letter_code
_entity_poly.pdbx_strand_id
1 'polypeptide(L)'
;MKELKRIINSASGFTLIELLIVIVVIGILAGVVLAVINPVATQYKANQTVLRTNVEKACLALHSCGATTTRATRCDTADEIGVIWPPSAPAAGGTTDAQWCIDTDGNEAACSAAPASGDGNTVYVWGDIDNPLATGGARCRYYCGYNFTSSQTVSLTMSAVAANQGCTLD
;
A
#
# COMPACT_ATOMS: atom_id res chain seq x y z
N MET A 1 6.29 11.74 -63.03
CA MET A 1 6.80 10.54 -62.30
C MET A 1 8.33 10.39 -62.26
N LYS A 2 9.13 11.21 -62.98
CA LYS A 2 10.62 11.11 -62.94
C LYS A 2 11.27 11.81 -61.75
N GLU A 3 10.61 12.82 -61.18
CA GLU A 3 11.12 13.56 -60.01
C GLU A 3 10.98 12.80 -58.68
N LEU A 4 10.01 11.89 -58.55
CA LEU A 4 9.81 11.10 -57.32
C LEU A 4 10.89 10.03 -57.10
N LYS A 5 11.58 9.63 -58.19
CA LYS A 5 12.56 8.53 -58.18
C LYS A 5 13.93 8.97 -57.63
N ARG A 6 14.22 10.27 -57.60
CA ARG A 6 15.52 10.80 -57.14
C ARG A 6 15.62 10.93 -55.63
N ILE A 7 14.49 11.08 -54.94
CA ILE A 7 14.45 11.24 -53.47
C ILE A 7 14.75 9.92 -52.76
N ILE A 8 14.39 8.78 -53.36
CA ILE A 8 14.58 7.45 -52.76
C ILE A 8 16.04 6.97 -52.89
N ASN A 9 16.80 7.48 -53.87
CA ASN A 9 18.17 7.04 -54.15
C ASN A 9 19.25 7.82 -53.38
N SER A 10 18.85 8.80 -52.55
CA SER A 10 19.71 9.56 -51.65
C SER A 10 19.57 9.12 -50.18
N ALA A 11 18.86 8.02 -49.92
CA ALA A 11 18.83 7.39 -48.60
C ALA A 11 20.17 6.68 -48.36
N SER A 12 21.13 7.43 -47.81
CA SER A 12 22.39 6.90 -47.29
C SER A 12 22.08 5.78 -46.30
N GLY A 13 22.54 4.56 -46.59
CA GLY A 13 22.33 3.39 -45.76
C GLY A 13 23.05 3.54 -44.41
N PHE A 14 22.36 3.14 -43.34
CA PHE A 14 22.90 3.06 -41.99
C PHE A 14 23.99 1.99 -41.94
N THR A 15 25.16 2.30 -41.39
CA THR A 15 26.26 1.33 -41.31
C THR A 15 26.03 0.34 -40.16
N LEU A 16 26.49 -0.90 -40.34
CA LEU A 16 26.41 -1.91 -39.27
C LEU A 16 27.19 -1.49 -38.01
N ILE A 17 28.26 -0.71 -38.16
CA ILE A 17 29.03 -0.18 -37.04
C ILE A 17 28.31 0.94 -36.30
N GLU A 18 27.55 1.78 -37.00
CA GLU A 18 26.66 2.77 -36.37
C GLU A 18 25.55 2.08 -35.57
N LEU A 19 25.00 0.96 -36.05
CA LEU A 19 24.05 0.18 -35.26
C LEU A 19 24.70 -0.40 -34.01
N LEU A 20 25.92 -0.94 -34.16
CA LEU A 20 26.66 -1.57 -33.07
C LEU A 20 26.95 -0.58 -31.93
N ILE A 21 27.46 0.62 -32.25
CA ILE A 21 27.79 1.59 -31.21
C ILE A 21 26.53 2.09 -30.50
N VAL A 22 25.42 2.24 -31.21
CA VAL A 22 24.15 2.68 -30.62
C VAL A 22 23.62 1.67 -29.61
N ILE A 23 23.62 0.37 -29.92
CA ILE A 23 23.17 -0.65 -28.95
C ILE A 23 24.09 -0.71 -27.73
N VAL A 24 25.40 -0.48 -27.89
CA VAL A 24 26.35 -0.40 -26.78
C VAL A 24 26.06 0.80 -25.89
N VAL A 25 25.87 1.99 -26.48
CA VAL A 25 25.56 3.21 -25.73
C VAL A 25 24.21 3.10 -25.01
N ILE A 26 23.18 2.57 -25.68
CA ILE A 26 21.87 2.32 -25.05
C ILE A 26 22.01 1.33 -23.89
N GLY A 27 22.83 0.28 -24.03
CA GLY A 27 23.09 -0.68 -22.96
C GLY A 27 23.72 -0.04 -21.71
N ILE A 28 24.72 0.83 -21.89
CA ILE A 28 25.38 1.53 -20.78
C ILE A 28 24.41 2.50 -20.10
N LEU A 29 23.71 3.33 -20.88
CA LEU A 29 22.74 4.30 -20.34
C LEU A 29 21.60 3.60 -19.59
N ALA A 30 21.07 2.50 -20.13
CA ALA A 30 20.04 1.71 -19.47
C ALA A 30 20.53 1.12 -18.13
N GLY A 31 21.76 0.63 -18.08
CA GLY A 31 22.36 0.11 -16.84
C GLY A 31 22.49 1.16 -15.74
N VAL A 32 22.94 2.38 -16.06
CA VAL A 32 23.08 3.47 -15.09
C VAL A 32 21.71 3.92 -14.56
N VAL A 33 20.70 4.03 -15.42
CA VAL A 33 19.35 4.44 -15.01
C VAL A 33 18.74 3.46 -14.02
N LEU A 34 18.88 2.15 -14.24
CA LEU A 34 18.39 1.13 -13.32
C LEU A 34 19.12 1.13 -11.97
N ALA A 35 20.38 1.55 -11.93
CA ALA A 35 21.12 1.68 -10.68
C ALA A 35 20.68 2.89 -9.84
N VAL A 36 20.18 3.95 -10.48
CA VAL A 36 19.77 5.19 -9.79
C VAL A 36 18.31 5.13 -9.31
N ILE A 37 17.42 4.50 -10.08
CA ILE A 37 16.03 4.34 -9.68
C ILE A 37 15.93 3.12 -8.76
N ASN A 38 15.44 3.31 -7.53
CA ASN A 38 15.02 2.20 -6.68
C ASN A 38 13.52 1.94 -6.91
N PRO A 39 13.12 1.06 -7.86
CA PRO A 39 11.72 0.81 -8.17
C PRO A 39 10.96 0.16 -7.01
N VAL A 40 11.67 -0.54 -6.12
CA VAL A 40 11.07 -1.17 -4.94
C VAL A 40 10.59 -0.11 -3.96
N ALA A 41 11.42 0.91 -3.71
CA ALA A 41 11.06 2.00 -2.81
C ALA A 41 9.89 2.85 -3.33
N THR A 42 9.82 3.09 -4.64
CA THR A 42 8.73 3.87 -5.24
C THR A 42 7.40 3.10 -5.23
N GLN A 43 7.42 1.81 -5.54
CA GLN A 43 6.23 0.95 -5.45
C GLN A 43 5.75 0.82 -4.01
N TYR A 44 6.66 0.62 -3.06
CA TYR A 44 6.34 0.55 -1.64
C TYR A 44 5.62 1.81 -1.14
N LYS A 45 6.12 3.01 -1.48
CA LYS A 45 5.47 4.28 -1.11
C LYS A 45 4.07 4.44 -1.73
N ALA A 46 3.87 3.98 -2.96
CA ALA A 46 2.55 3.97 -3.60
C ALA A 46 1.59 3.03 -2.85
N ASN A 47 2.07 1.83 -2.50
CA ASN A 47 1.30 0.82 -1.77
C ASN A 47 0.94 1.27 -0.36
N GLN A 48 1.84 1.96 0.36
CA GLN A 48 1.53 2.60 1.64
C GLN A 48 0.40 3.64 1.54
N THR A 49 0.38 4.42 0.45
CA THR A 49 -0.68 5.41 0.22
C THR A 49 -2.03 4.76 -0.03
N VAL A 50 -2.05 3.68 -0.81
CA VAL A 50 -3.25 2.85 -1.01
C VAL A 50 -3.70 2.22 0.30
N LEU A 51 -2.76 1.68 1.10
CA LEU A 51 -3.05 1.12 2.42
C LEU A 51 -3.76 2.14 3.30
N ARG A 52 -3.12 3.29 3.52
CA ARG A 52 -3.64 4.39 4.34
C ARG A 52 -5.04 4.82 3.91
N THR A 53 -5.23 5.07 2.61
CA THR A 53 -6.51 5.55 2.06
C THR A 53 -7.67 4.59 2.32
N ASN A 54 -7.42 3.28 2.20
CA ASN A 54 -8.46 2.28 2.44
C ASN A 54 -8.74 2.13 3.94
N VAL A 55 -7.71 2.15 4.80
CA VAL A 55 -7.92 2.17 6.26
C VAL A 55 -8.74 3.40 6.65
N GLU A 56 -8.40 4.58 6.13
CA GLU A 56 -9.10 5.83 6.43
C GLU A 56 -10.59 5.78 6.07
N LYS A 57 -10.93 5.23 4.90
CA LYS A 57 -12.33 5.02 4.49
C LYS A 57 -13.06 4.08 5.44
N ALA A 58 -12.41 2.99 5.84
CA ALA A 58 -12.99 2.04 6.77
C ALA A 58 -13.12 2.61 8.18
N CYS A 59 -12.19 3.46 8.60
CA CYS A 59 -12.30 4.24 9.83
C CYS A 59 -13.51 5.14 9.80
N LEU A 60 -13.73 5.90 8.72
CA LEU A 60 -14.90 6.76 8.60
C LEU A 60 -16.20 5.96 8.67
N ALA A 61 -16.24 4.80 8.02
CA ALA A 61 -17.36 3.87 8.09
C ALA A 61 -17.62 3.35 9.51
N LEU A 62 -16.55 2.96 10.23
CA LEU A 62 -16.65 2.56 11.63
C LEU A 62 -17.18 3.69 12.52
N HIS A 63 -16.68 4.92 12.34
CA HIS A 63 -17.17 6.09 13.09
C HIS A 63 -18.65 6.35 12.83
N SER A 64 -19.10 6.24 11.57
CA SER A 64 -20.51 6.34 11.21
C SER A 64 -21.34 5.23 11.86
N CYS A 65 -20.83 4.00 11.88
CA CYS A 65 -21.50 2.87 12.53
C CYS A 65 -21.63 3.12 14.04
N GLY A 66 -20.53 3.45 14.73
CA GLY A 66 -20.50 3.78 16.15
C GLY A 66 -21.40 4.96 16.55
N ALA A 67 -21.64 5.91 15.64
CA ALA A 67 -22.59 7.00 15.87
C ALA A 67 -24.07 6.57 15.83
N THR A 68 -24.38 5.40 15.26
CA THR A 68 -25.76 4.91 15.06
C THR A 68 -26.15 3.75 15.97
N THR A 69 -25.18 3.08 16.61
CA THR A 69 -25.41 1.95 17.50
C THR A 69 -24.51 2.03 18.73
N THR A 70 -25.00 1.53 19.86
CA THR A 70 -24.23 1.39 21.11
C THR A 70 -23.59 0.02 21.27
N ARG A 71 -23.78 -0.88 20.30
CA ARG A 71 -23.28 -2.26 20.32
C ARG A 71 -22.09 -2.40 19.39
N ALA A 72 -20.92 -2.73 19.93
CA ALA A 72 -19.71 -3.01 19.16
C ALA A 72 -19.89 -4.18 18.18
N THR A 73 -20.65 -5.20 18.56
CA THR A 73 -20.97 -6.40 17.74
C THR A 73 -21.87 -6.13 16.52
N ARG A 74 -22.05 -4.86 16.15
CA ARG A 74 -22.80 -4.42 14.97
C ARG A 74 -21.90 -3.62 14.02
N CYS A 75 -20.63 -3.51 14.36
CA CYS A 75 -19.62 -2.76 13.63
C CYS A 75 -18.28 -3.51 13.65
N ASP A 76 -18.25 -4.79 14.00
CA ASP A 76 -17.02 -5.58 14.19
C ASP A 76 -16.61 -6.36 12.94
N THR A 77 -17.43 -6.31 11.89
CA THR A 77 -17.12 -6.90 10.59
C THR A 77 -17.22 -5.89 9.44
N ALA A 78 -16.53 -6.19 8.33
CA ALA A 78 -16.52 -5.32 7.15
C ALA A 78 -17.90 -5.15 6.51
N ASP A 79 -18.72 -6.20 6.52
CA ASP A 79 -20.08 -6.19 5.98
C ASP A 79 -21.01 -5.28 6.79
N GLU A 80 -20.88 -5.32 8.12
CA GLU A 80 -21.69 -4.49 9.02
C GLU A 80 -21.39 -2.99 8.93
N ILE A 81 -20.13 -2.62 8.73
CA ILE A 81 -19.75 -1.22 8.48
C ILE A 81 -19.86 -0.81 7.01
N GLY A 82 -20.26 -1.72 6.11
CA GLY A 82 -20.46 -1.44 4.68
C GLY A 82 -19.17 -1.15 3.91
N VAL A 83 -18.05 -1.73 4.33
CA VAL A 83 -16.74 -1.57 3.68
C VAL A 83 -16.44 -2.78 2.82
N ILE A 84 -16.09 -2.53 1.55
CA ILE A 84 -15.56 -3.55 0.66
C ILE A 84 -14.05 -3.37 0.60
N TRP A 85 -13.31 -4.29 1.23
CA TRP A 85 -11.87 -4.35 1.11
C TRP A 85 -11.45 -4.85 -0.29
N PRO A 86 -10.33 -4.37 -0.86
CA PRO A 86 -9.73 -5.03 -2.00
C PRO A 86 -9.39 -6.48 -1.63
N PRO A 87 -9.52 -7.44 -2.57
CA PRO A 87 -9.36 -8.88 -2.29
C PRO A 87 -7.95 -9.26 -1.81
N SER A 88 -6.96 -8.39 -2.04
CA SER A 88 -5.62 -8.50 -1.49
C SER A 88 -5.19 -7.14 -0.95
N ALA A 89 -4.62 -7.12 0.25
CA ALA A 89 -3.90 -5.95 0.74
C ALA A 89 -2.67 -5.67 -0.13
N PRO A 90 -2.22 -4.41 -0.21
CA PRO A 90 -1.09 -4.04 -1.05
C PRO A 90 0.19 -4.65 -0.49
N ALA A 91 0.70 -5.69 -1.14
CA ALA A 91 1.96 -6.33 -0.79
C ALA A 91 3.16 -5.52 -1.31
N ALA A 92 4.27 -5.57 -0.60
CA ALA A 92 5.52 -4.95 -1.03
C ALA A 92 6.54 -6.03 -1.37
N GLY A 93 6.94 -6.12 -2.65
CA GLY A 93 8.16 -6.82 -3.06
C GLY A 93 8.35 -8.26 -2.57
N GLY A 94 7.33 -9.12 -2.70
CA GLY A 94 7.48 -10.57 -2.46
C GLY A 94 7.15 -11.05 -1.05
N THR A 95 6.57 -10.22 -0.18
CA THR A 95 5.99 -10.65 1.10
C THR A 95 4.50 -10.94 0.96
N THR A 96 3.98 -11.88 1.75
CA THR A 96 2.55 -12.26 1.80
C THR A 96 1.77 -11.57 2.91
N ASP A 97 2.43 -10.76 3.73
CA ASP A 97 1.91 -10.34 5.04
C ASP A 97 1.41 -8.89 5.01
N ALA A 98 0.72 -8.52 3.92
CA ALA A 98 -0.14 -7.34 3.92
C ALA A 98 -1.56 -7.78 4.28
N GLN A 99 -2.22 -7.06 5.18
CA GLN A 99 -3.52 -7.50 5.68
C GLN A 99 -4.41 -6.32 6.08
N TRP A 100 -5.72 -6.55 6.05
CA TRP A 100 -6.75 -5.65 6.58
C TRP A 100 -7.50 -6.39 7.66
N CYS A 101 -7.81 -5.72 8.75
CA CYS A 101 -8.55 -6.33 9.85
C CYS A 101 -9.48 -5.33 10.53
N ILE A 102 -10.61 -5.85 11.01
CA ILE A 102 -11.51 -5.18 11.93
C ILE A 102 -11.63 -6.13 13.13
N ASP A 103 -11.39 -5.61 14.33
CA ASP A 103 -11.35 -6.43 15.54
C ASP A 103 -11.78 -5.62 16.78
N THR A 104 -12.28 -6.31 17.81
CA THR A 104 -12.71 -5.70 19.07
C THR A 104 -11.64 -5.63 20.16
N ASP A 105 -10.45 -6.18 19.92
CA ASP A 105 -9.48 -6.37 21.01
C ASP A 105 -8.19 -5.58 20.89
N GLY A 106 -7.97 -4.92 19.76
CA GLY A 106 -6.76 -4.11 19.55
C GLY A 106 -5.46 -4.91 19.62
N ASN A 107 -5.51 -6.24 19.49
CA ASN A 107 -4.32 -7.08 19.55
C ASN A 107 -3.58 -7.08 18.20
N GLU A 108 -2.25 -7.03 18.27
CA GLU A 108 -1.37 -6.75 17.14
C GLU A 108 -0.99 -7.98 16.30
N ALA A 109 -1.45 -9.18 16.69
CA ALA A 109 -1.19 -10.42 15.96
C ALA A 109 -1.95 -10.44 14.63
N ALA A 110 -1.35 -11.03 13.59
CA ALA A 110 -1.98 -11.27 12.28
C ALA A 110 -3.43 -11.75 12.44
N CYS A 111 -4.33 -11.52 11.46
CA CYS A 111 -5.78 -11.85 11.46
C CYS A 111 -5.99 -13.37 11.68
N SER A 112 -5.67 -13.86 12.85
CA SER A 112 -5.46 -15.25 13.17
C SER A 112 -5.72 -15.41 14.66
N ALA A 113 -6.72 -16.26 14.92
CA ALA A 113 -7.45 -16.44 16.16
C ALA A 113 -8.45 -15.32 16.46
N ALA A 114 -9.68 -15.78 16.70
CA ALA A 114 -10.81 -15.03 17.20
C ALA A 114 -10.41 -14.01 18.28
N PRO A 115 -11.17 -12.92 18.43
CA PRO A 115 -10.88 -11.89 19.40
C PRO A 115 -10.51 -12.47 20.79
N ALA A 116 -9.25 -12.30 21.20
CA ALA A 116 -8.82 -12.39 22.58
C ALA A 116 -9.19 -11.11 23.35
N SER A 117 -10.47 -11.06 23.73
CA SER A 117 -11.15 -10.12 24.64
C SER A 117 -10.27 -9.09 25.34
N GLY A 118 -10.40 -7.82 24.92
CA GLY A 118 -9.81 -6.67 25.61
C GLY A 118 -10.75 -5.49 25.78
N ASP A 119 -12.06 -5.72 25.85
CA ASP A 119 -13.14 -4.85 26.40
C ASP A 119 -14.50 -5.22 25.77
N GLY A 120 -14.50 -5.86 24.59
CA GLY A 120 -15.70 -6.22 23.81
C GLY A 120 -16.52 -5.02 23.32
N ASN A 121 -16.03 -3.80 23.59
CA ASN A 121 -16.78 -2.57 23.48
C ASN A 121 -15.99 -1.45 22.80
N THR A 122 -14.79 -1.73 22.31
CA THR A 122 -14.05 -0.88 21.39
C THR A 122 -13.82 -1.68 20.11
N VAL A 123 -14.02 -1.08 18.95
CA VAL A 123 -13.65 -1.71 17.67
C VAL A 123 -12.49 -0.94 17.07
N TYR A 124 -11.54 -1.67 16.51
CA TYR A 124 -10.40 -1.12 15.79
C TYR A 124 -10.45 -1.55 14.33
N VAL A 125 -10.08 -0.65 13.44
CA VAL A 125 -9.75 -0.97 12.05
C VAL A 125 -8.27 -0.75 11.87
N TRP A 126 -7.60 -1.69 11.21
CA TRP A 126 -6.19 -1.55 10.90
C TRP A 126 -5.81 -2.19 9.57
N GLY A 127 -4.69 -1.72 9.04
CA GLY A 127 -4.05 -2.31 7.88
C GLY A 127 -2.53 -2.24 8.02
N ASP A 128 -1.86 -3.26 7.53
CA ASP A 128 -0.41 -3.39 7.56
C ASP A 128 0.20 -3.69 6.20
N ILE A 129 1.45 -3.26 6.05
CA ILE A 129 2.29 -3.51 4.87
C ILE A 129 3.73 -3.71 5.34
N ASP A 130 4.38 -4.77 4.87
CA ASP A 130 5.80 -4.98 5.11
C ASP A 130 6.65 -3.92 4.42
N ASN A 131 7.75 -3.56 5.05
CA ASN A 131 8.78 -2.71 4.50
C ASN A 131 9.88 -3.57 3.86
N PRO A 132 9.90 -3.74 2.52
CA PRO A 132 10.91 -4.54 1.84
C PRO A 132 12.29 -3.87 1.84
N LEU A 133 12.37 -2.61 2.31
CA LEU A 133 13.62 -1.86 2.45
C LEU A 133 14.25 -2.02 3.83
N ALA A 134 13.54 -2.61 4.81
CA ALA A 134 14.03 -2.79 6.17
C ALA A 134 14.63 -4.18 6.35
N THR A 135 15.84 -4.24 6.92
CA THR A 135 16.47 -5.51 7.33
C THR A 135 15.79 -6.02 8.60
N GLY A 136 15.01 -7.10 8.53
CA GLY A 136 14.42 -7.75 9.71
C GLY A 136 12.88 -7.83 9.76
N GLY A 137 12.17 -7.69 8.64
CA GLY A 137 10.71 -7.93 8.60
C GLY A 137 9.89 -6.81 9.24
N ALA A 138 10.32 -5.57 9.07
CA ALA A 138 9.62 -4.44 9.65
C ALA A 138 8.35 -4.10 8.85
N ARG A 139 7.31 -3.59 9.51
CA ARG A 139 6.00 -3.29 8.90
C ARG A 139 5.48 -1.90 9.26
N CYS A 140 4.75 -1.27 8.34
CA CYS A 140 3.89 -0.14 8.65
C CYS A 140 2.52 -0.65 9.08
N ARG A 141 1.98 -0.09 10.16
CA ARG A 141 0.59 -0.30 10.58
C ARG A 141 -0.11 1.03 10.77
N TYR A 142 -1.22 1.20 10.07
CA TYR A 142 -2.16 2.30 10.22
C TYR A 142 -3.41 1.77 10.90
N TYR A 143 -3.95 2.50 11.87
CA TYR A 143 -5.12 2.06 12.63
C TYR A 143 -5.95 3.23 13.15
N CYS A 144 -7.19 2.92 13.50
CA CYS A 144 -8.15 3.80 14.18
C CYS A 144 -9.10 2.94 15.02
N GLY A 145 -9.99 3.56 15.77
CA GLY A 145 -10.98 2.81 16.54
C GLY A 145 -12.11 3.65 17.12
N TYR A 146 -13.11 2.97 17.66
CA TYR A 146 -14.29 3.57 18.27
C TYR A 146 -14.66 2.82 19.55
N ASN A 147 -14.73 3.53 20.68
CA ASN A 147 -15.19 3.00 21.96
C ASN A 147 -16.69 3.29 22.12
N PHE A 148 -17.50 2.24 22.21
CA PHE A 148 -18.96 2.31 22.28
C PHE A 148 -19.49 2.66 23.68
N THR A 149 -18.64 2.64 24.73
CA THR A 149 -19.03 2.95 26.12
C THR A 149 -18.83 4.43 26.38
N SER A 150 -17.68 4.97 25.96
CA SER A 150 -17.36 6.39 26.11
C SER A 150 -17.73 7.23 24.88
N SER A 151 -18.26 6.60 23.82
CA SER A 151 -18.48 7.22 22.50
C SER A 151 -17.24 7.95 21.98
N GLN A 152 -16.06 7.45 22.31
CA GLN A 152 -14.79 8.08 21.98
C GLN A 152 -14.24 7.53 20.67
N THR A 153 -13.77 8.43 19.83
CA THR A 153 -13.16 8.11 18.54
C THR A 153 -11.65 8.20 18.62
N VAL A 154 -10.95 7.20 18.09
CA VAL A 154 -9.51 7.24 17.83
C VAL A 154 -9.32 7.53 16.36
N SER A 155 -8.90 8.76 16.05
CA SER A 155 -8.56 9.18 14.68
C SER A 155 -7.47 8.30 14.08
N LEU A 156 -7.35 8.30 12.74
CA LEU A 156 -6.31 7.56 12.05
C LEU A 156 -4.92 7.93 12.59
N THR A 157 -4.21 6.92 13.07
CA THR A 157 -2.89 7.02 13.66
C THR A 157 -2.02 5.87 13.17
N MET A 158 -0.71 5.96 13.42
CA MET A 158 0.26 4.91 13.10
C MET A 158 0.77 4.27 14.39
N SER A 159 1.06 2.96 14.36
CA SER A 159 1.71 2.30 15.51
C SER A 159 3.12 2.86 15.70
N ALA A 160 3.65 2.84 16.92
CA ALA A 160 5.03 3.25 17.20
C ALA A 160 6.04 2.45 16.34
N VAL A 161 5.72 1.19 16.03
CA VAL A 161 6.50 0.37 15.11
C VAL A 161 6.55 0.98 13.72
N ALA A 162 5.42 1.49 13.20
CA ALA A 162 5.33 2.10 11.87
C ALA A 162 6.14 3.40 11.78
N ALA A 163 6.11 4.26 12.79
CA ALA A 163 6.90 5.49 12.82
C ALA A 163 8.41 5.22 12.66
N ASN A 164 8.89 4.15 13.28
CA ASN A 164 10.29 3.72 13.21
C ASN A 164 10.70 3.14 11.84
N GLN A 165 9.76 2.91 10.92
CA GLN A 165 10.01 2.34 9.57
C GLN A 165 9.88 3.36 8.43
N GLY A 166 9.84 4.65 8.75
CA GLY A 166 9.72 5.72 7.75
C GLY A 166 8.33 5.82 7.11
N CYS A 167 7.31 5.27 7.76
CA CYS A 167 5.91 5.44 7.36
C CYS A 167 5.43 6.84 7.80
N THR A 168 4.68 7.54 6.97
CA THR A 168 4.12 8.88 7.28
C THR A 168 2.59 8.86 7.21
N LEU A 169 1.97 9.82 7.93
CA LEU A 169 0.55 10.16 7.77
C LEU A 169 0.33 11.26 6.71
N ASP A 170 1.39 12.00 6.35
CA ASP A 170 1.40 13.06 5.33
C ASP A 170 1.33 12.55 3.89
#